data_AF-A0A946TJC9-F1
#
_entry.id   AF-A0A946TJC9-F1
#
_cell.length_a   1.000
_cell.length_b   1.000
_cell.length_c   1.000
_cell.angle_alpha   90.00
_cell.angle_beta   90.00
_cell.angle_gamma   90.00
#
_symmetry.space_group_name_H-M   'P 1'
#
loop_
_entity.id
_entity.type
_entity.pdbx_description
1 polymer ?
#
loop_
_entity_poly.entity_id
_entity_poly.type
_entity_poly.pdbx_seq_one_letter_code
_entity_poly.pdbx_strand_id
1 'polypeptide(L)'
;MEQKLIEAYESLLTNLTTIQDFVIEETPIVLQQVLAWEFAVNLIWFIIGLVLLITVIVVIVTLMKQAIKENNDEAPLIILILGIFVGLFPLIIVISAIDWLKILIAPKIFLIEYLSNLITG
;
A
#
# COMPACT_ATOMS: atom_id res chain seq x y z
N MET A 1 42.12 37.66 -1.38
CA MET A 1 40.84 37.22 -0.79
C MET A 1 39.78 37.02 -1.88
N GLU A 2 39.68 37.94 -2.84
CA GLU A 2 38.73 37.85 -3.97
C GLU A 2 38.90 36.60 -4.84
N GLN A 3 40.13 36.16 -5.11
CA GLN A 3 40.38 34.97 -5.96
C GLN A 3 39.87 33.65 -5.34
N LYS A 4 39.98 33.49 -4.01
CA LYS A 4 39.43 32.32 -3.30
C LYS A 4 37.91 32.31 -3.25
N LEU A 5 37.29 33.50 -3.25
CA LEU A 5 35.83 33.66 -3.33
C LEU A 5 35.31 33.28 -4.72
N ILE A 6 36.05 33.63 -5.77
CA ILE A 6 35.73 33.26 -7.16
C ILE A 6 35.85 31.73 -7.34
N GLU A 7 36.95 31.11 -6.90
CA GLU A 7 37.11 29.65 -6.93
C GLU A 7 36.03 28.90 -6.13
N ALA A 8 35.67 29.41 -4.94
CA ALA A 8 34.58 28.83 -4.15
C ALA A 8 33.22 28.96 -4.85
N TYR A 9 32.96 30.09 -5.52
CA TYR A 9 31.74 30.32 -6.29
C TYR A 9 31.65 29.43 -7.54
N GLU A 10 32.74 29.27 -8.28
CA GLU A 10 32.82 28.35 -9.41
C GLU A 10 32.66 26.89 -8.97
N SER A 11 33.28 26.49 -7.87
CA SER A 11 33.10 25.15 -7.30
C SER A 11 31.65 24.91 -6.86
N LEU A 12 31.00 25.89 -6.23
CA LEU A 12 29.59 25.82 -5.87
C LEU A 12 28.69 25.71 -7.09
N LEU A 13 28.90 26.55 -8.11
CA LEU A 13 28.14 26.47 -9.36
C LEU A 13 28.30 25.10 -10.03
N THR A 14 29.53 24.59 -10.12
CA THR A 14 29.81 23.28 -10.73
C THR A 14 29.15 22.16 -9.94
N ASN A 15 29.24 22.19 -8.61
CA ASN A 15 28.58 21.20 -7.75
C ASN A 15 27.05 21.29 -7.84
N LEU A 16 26.49 22.52 -7.91
CA LEU A 16 25.06 22.73 -8.07
C LEU A 16 24.57 22.21 -9.42
N THR A 17 25.31 22.42 -10.51
CA THR A 17 24.96 21.86 -11.81
C THR A 17 25.05 20.34 -11.81
N THR A 18 26.06 19.75 -11.19
CA THR A 18 26.19 18.29 -11.08
C THR A 18 25.07 17.67 -10.24
N ILE A 19 24.69 18.31 -9.13
CA ILE A 19 23.54 17.88 -8.31
C ILE A 19 22.24 18.03 -9.11
N GLN A 20 22.08 19.12 -9.86
CA GLN A 20 20.92 19.35 -10.71
C GLN A 20 20.80 18.27 -11.79
N ASP A 21 21.87 17.98 -12.50
CA ASP A 21 21.91 16.95 -13.54
C ASP A 21 21.62 15.56 -12.95
N PHE A 22 22.23 15.23 -11.80
CA PHE A 22 21.97 14.01 -11.06
C PHE A 22 20.50 13.88 -10.64
N VAL A 23 19.90 14.94 -10.09
CA VAL A 23 18.49 14.92 -9.69
C VAL A 23 17.59 14.75 -10.91
N ILE A 24 17.87 15.44 -12.02
CA ILE A 24 17.06 15.32 -13.24
C ILE A 24 17.14 13.90 -13.82
N GLU A 25 18.31 13.27 -13.76
CA GLU A 25 18.54 11.91 -14.27
C GLU A 25 17.97 10.82 -13.36
N GLU A 26 18.12 10.96 -12.04
CA GLU A 26 17.72 9.94 -11.06
C GLU A 26 16.26 10.07 -10.60
N THR A 27 15.65 11.25 -10.67
CA THR A 27 14.23 11.44 -10.31
C THR A 27 13.30 10.46 -11.02
N PRO A 28 13.33 10.30 -12.36
CA PRO A 28 12.40 9.39 -13.03
C PRO A 28 12.60 7.94 -12.60
N ILE A 29 13.83 7.50 -12.34
CA ILE A 29 14.08 6.10 -11.95
C ILE A 29 13.67 5.83 -10.52
N VAL A 30 13.92 6.76 -9.60
CA VAL A 30 13.46 6.65 -8.20
C VAL A 30 11.94 6.63 -8.13
N LEU A 31 11.25 7.48 -8.91
CA LEU A 31 9.78 7.46 -8.97
C LEU A 31 9.22 6.14 -9.48
N GLN A 32 9.86 5.53 -10.49
CA GLN A 32 9.48 4.20 -10.96
C GLN A 32 9.69 3.12 -9.90
N GLN A 33 10.79 3.19 -9.15
CA GLN A 33 11.06 2.26 -8.06
C GLN A 33 10.03 2.40 -6.93
N VAL A 34 9.66 3.63 -6.53
CA VAL A 34 8.61 3.89 -5.53
C VAL A 34 7.28 3.33 -6.01
N LEU A 35 6.87 3.61 -7.25
CA LEU A 35 5.65 3.06 -7.83
C LEU A 35 5.64 1.53 -7.82
N ALA A 36 6.75 0.90 -8.23
CA ALA A 36 6.87 -0.55 -8.26
C ALA A 36 6.81 -1.17 -6.85
N TRP A 37 7.49 -0.53 -5.88
CA TRP A 37 7.48 -0.96 -4.49
C TRP A 37 6.10 -0.86 -3.87
N GLU A 38 5.46 0.30 -3.97
CA GLU A 38 4.12 0.54 -3.43
C GLU A 38 3.08 -0.36 -4.10
N PHE A 39 3.21 -0.61 -5.41
CA PHE A 39 2.37 -1.56 -6.12
C PHE A 39 2.52 -2.97 -5.55
N ALA A 40 3.75 -3.44 -5.37
CA ALA A 40 4.02 -4.79 -4.87
C ALA A 40 3.54 -4.98 -3.42
N VAL A 41 3.81 -4.02 -2.53
CA VAL A 41 3.39 -4.09 -1.12
C VAL A 41 1.86 -4.12 -1.02
N ASN A 42 1.17 -3.21 -1.70
CA ASN A 42 -0.29 -3.18 -1.69
C ASN A 42 -0.88 -4.46 -2.32
N LEU A 43 -0.31 -4.96 -3.41
CA LEU A 43 -0.78 -6.21 -4.03
C LEU A 43 -0.62 -7.41 -3.10
N ILE A 44 0.50 -7.52 -2.38
CA ILE A 44 0.73 -8.60 -1.41
C ILE A 44 -0.30 -8.53 -0.27
N TRP A 45 -0.52 -7.35 0.31
CA TRP A 45 -1.51 -7.17 1.38
C TRP A 45 -2.93 -7.47 0.91
N PHE A 46 -3.26 -7.08 -0.33
CA PHE A 46 -4.53 -7.40 -0.95
C PHE A 46 -4.73 -8.91 -1.09
N ILE A 47 -3.73 -9.65 -1.57
CA ILE A 47 -3.79 -11.11 -1.69
C ILE A 47 -3.92 -11.77 -0.31
N ILE A 48 -3.14 -11.34 0.67
CA ILE A 48 -3.24 -11.86 2.05
C ILE A 48 -4.63 -11.61 2.62
N GLY A 49 -5.16 -10.39 2.46
CA GLY A 49 -6.50 -10.04 2.88
C GLY A 49 -7.58 -10.91 2.22
N LEU A 50 -7.46 -11.18 0.92
CA LEU A 50 -8.37 -12.07 0.20
C LEU A 50 -8.30 -13.51 0.70
N VAL A 51 -7.09 -14.05 0.91
CA VAL A 51 -6.91 -15.41 1.43
C VAL A 51 -7.56 -15.53 2.81
N LEU A 52 -7.30 -14.58 3.71
CA LEU A 52 -7.92 -14.56 5.03
C LEU A 52 -9.44 -14.45 4.96
N LEU A 53 -9.97 -13.61 4.08
CA LEU A 53 -11.42 -13.45 3.88
C LEU A 53 -12.05 -14.77 3.41
N ILE A 54 -11.43 -15.45 2.44
CA ILE A 54 -11.88 -16.76 1.95
C ILE A 54 -11.83 -17.79 3.08
N THR A 55 -10.75 -17.83 3.86
CA THR A 55 -10.64 -18.75 5.00
C THR A 55 -11.77 -18.52 6.01
N VAL A 56 -12.06 -17.27 6.36
CA VAL A 56 -13.17 -16.93 7.27
C VAL A 56 -14.50 -17.42 6.70
N ILE A 57 -14.79 -17.18 5.42
CA ILE A 57 -16.03 -17.65 4.76
C ILE A 57 -16.13 -19.17 4.81
N VAL A 58 -15.04 -19.89 4.46
CA VAL A 58 -15.01 -21.36 4.47
C VAL A 58 -15.25 -21.91 5.88
N VAL A 59 -14.63 -21.32 6.90
CA VAL A 59 -14.82 -21.71 8.30
C VAL A 59 -16.26 -21.48 8.75
N ILE A 60 -16.85 -20.30 8.47
CA ILE A 60 -18.24 -19.99 8.80
C ILE A 60 -19.18 -21.01 8.15
N VAL A 61 -19.03 -21.26 6.85
CA VAL A 61 -19.87 -22.23 6.11
C VAL A 61 -19.73 -23.64 6.69
N THR A 62 -18.52 -24.04 7.09
CA THR A 62 -18.27 -25.37 7.66
C THR A 62 -18.93 -25.51 9.03
N LEU A 63 -18.81 -24.50 9.89
CA LEU A 63 -19.45 -24.48 11.20
C LEU A 63 -20.98 -24.42 11.10
N MET A 64 -21.52 -23.64 10.16
CA MET A 64 -22.98 -23.59 9.93
C MET A 64 -23.52 -24.94 9.47
N LYS A 65 -22.82 -25.63 8.55
CA LYS A 65 -23.21 -26.99 8.13
C LYS A 65 -23.19 -27.97 9.30
N GLN A 66 -22.21 -27.86 10.20
CA GLN A 66 -22.13 -28.69 11.40
C GLN A 66 -23.26 -28.40 12.38
N ALA A 67 -23.55 -27.13 12.67
CA ALA A 67 -24.63 -26.73 13.57
C ALA A 67 -26.01 -27.22 13.10
N ILE A 68 -26.28 -27.12 11.80
CA ILE A 68 -27.51 -27.65 11.20
C ILE A 68 -27.57 -29.17 11.32
N LYS A 69 -26.45 -29.88 11.08
CA LYS A 69 -26.39 -31.34 11.21
C LYS A 69 -26.64 -31.80 12.64
N GLU A 70 -26.20 -31.02 13.62
CA GLU A 70 -26.37 -31.30 15.05
C GLU A 70 -27.75 -30.84 15.58
N ASN A 71 -28.61 -30.29 14.71
CA ASN A 71 -29.94 -29.77 15.05
C ASN A 71 -29.90 -28.72 16.19
N ASN A 72 -28.84 -27.91 16.20
CA ASN A 72 -28.65 -26.82 17.15
C ASN A 72 -29.22 -25.53 16.56
N ASP A 73 -30.39 -25.11 17.03
CA ASP A 73 -31.12 -23.97 16.49
C ASP A 73 -30.49 -22.60 16.84
N GLU A 74 -29.72 -22.51 17.93
CA GLU A 74 -29.13 -21.25 18.41
C GLU A 74 -27.75 -20.98 17.79
N ALA A 75 -26.97 -22.04 17.51
CA ALA A 75 -25.61 -21.92 16.99
C ALA A 75 -25.50 -21.17 15.65
N PRO A 76 -26.39 -21.34 14.64
CA PRO A 76 -26.29 -20.63 13.36
C PRO A 76 -26.31 -19.11 13.50
N LEU A 77 -27.14 -18.58 14.40
CA LEU A 77 -27.23 -17.13 14.65
C LEU A 77 -25.94 -16.60 15.29
N ILE A 78 -25.41 -17.32 16.28
CA ILE A 78 -24.17 -16.95 16.98
C ILE A 78 -22.98 -17.00 16.00
N ILE A 79 -22.89 -18.05 15.18
CA ILE A 79 -21.84 -18.21 14.16
C ILE A 79 -21.91 -17.07 13.14
N LEU A 80 -23.10 -16.65 12.72
CA LEU A 80 -23.27 -15.53 11.80
C LEU A 80 -22.79 -14.21 12.41
N ILE A 81 -23.20 -13.90 13.65
CA ILE A 81 -22.80 -12.67 14.35
C ILE A 81 -21.29 -12.62 14.51
N LEU A 82 -20.68 -13.68 15.06
CA LEU A 82 -19.23 -13.78 15.22
C LEU A 82 -18.51 -13.74 13.87
N GLY A 83 -19.06 -14.40 12.86
CA GLY A 83 -18.54 -14.40 11.50
C GLY A 83 -18.47 -13.01 10.88
N ILE A 84 -19.48 -12.17 11.12
CA ILE A 84 -19.46 -10.77 10.69
C ILE A 84 -18.31 -10.02 11.39
N PHE A 85 -18.21 -10.11 12.72
CA PHE A 85 -17.14 -9.43 13.46
C PHE A 85 -15.74 -9.87 13.01
N VAL A 86 -15.52 -11.17 12.84
CA VAL A 86 -14.23 -11.72 12.39
C VAL A 86 -13.97 -11.39 10.93
N GLY A 87 -15.01 -11.35 10.08
CA GLY A 87 -14.90 -11.04 8.65
C GLY A 87 -14.62 -9.57 8.33
N LEU A 88 -14.95 -8.63 9.23
CA LEU A 88 -14.64 -7.21 9.05
C LEU A 88 -13.13 -6.94 8.99
N PHE A 89 -12.34 -7.67 9.78
CA PHE A 89 -10.90 -7.47 9.83
C PHE A 89 -10.19 -7.71 8.48
N PRO A 90 -10.31 -8.89 7.82
CA PRO A 90 -9.72 -9.09 6.51
C PRO A 90 -10.34 -8.19 5.44
N LEU A 91 -11.61 -7.79 5.56
CA LEU A 91 -12.23 -6.84 4.66
C LEU A 91 -11.54 -5.46 4.72
N ILE A 92 -11.22 -4.97 5.91
CA ILE A 92 -10.48 -3.71 6.10
C ILE A 92 -9.10 -3.79 5.45
N ILE A 93 -8.39 -4.92 5.59
CA ILE A 93 -7.08 -5.13 4.96
C ILE A 93 -7.20 -5.03 3.43
N VAL A 94 -8.18 -5.70 2.84
CA VAL A 94 -8.41 -5.69 1.38
C VAL A 94 -8.69 -4.27 0.88
N ILE A 95 -9.56 -3.53 1.57
CA ILE A 95 -9.93 -2.16 1.16
C ILE A 95 -8.73 -1.21 1.32
N SER A 96 -7.96 -1.35 2.39
CA SER A 96 -6.78 -0.51 2.65
C SER A 96 -5.66 -0.78 1.66
N ALA A 97 -5.60 -1.99 1.10
CA ALA A 97 -4.58 -2.41 0.16
C ALA A 97 -4.97 -2.19 -1.32
N ILE A 98 -5.97 -1.36 -1.63
CA ILE A 98 -6.46 -1.18 -3.02
C ILE A 98 -5.61 -0.21 -3.86
N ASP A 99 -4.61 0.44 -3.25
CA ASP A 99 -3.80 1.47 -3.91
C ASP A 99 -2.94 0.93 -5.07
N TRP A 100 -2.66 -0.38 -5.12
CA TRP A 100 -2.02 -1.00 -6.30
C TRP A 100 -2.85 -0.78 -7.58
N LEU A 101 -4.18 -0.69 -7.46
CA LEU A 101 -5.06 -0.42 -8.60
C LEU A 101 -4.99 1.06 -9.02
N LYS A 102 -4.84 1.99 -8.07
CA LYS A 102 -4.61 3.41 -8.38
C LYS A 102 -3.27 3.60 -9.10
N ILE A 103 -2.23 2.88 -8.68
CA ILE A 103 -0.92 2.89 -9.34
C ILE A 103 -1.03 2.40 -10.78
N LEU A 104 -1.84 1.35 -11.03
CA LEU A 104 -2.04 0.82 -12.37
C LEU A 104 -2.74 1.82 -13.32
N ILE A 105 -3.76 2.53 -12.83
CA ILE A 105 -4.62 3.39 -13.66
C ILE A 105 -4.07 4.82 -13.76
N ALA A 106 -3.59 5.39 -12.65
CA ALA A 106 -3.22 6.79 -12.54
C ALA A 106 -1.92 6.98 -11.71
N PRO A 107 -0.76 6.48 -12.17
CA PRO A 107 0.48 6.47 -11.40
C PRO A 107 0.97 7.87 -11.01
N LYS A 108 0.76 8.88 -11.88
CA LYS A 108 1.16 10.27 -11.59
C LYS A 108 0.34 10.90 -10.46
N ILE A 109 -0.96 10.59 -10.40
CA ILE A 109 -1.84 11.09 -9.33
C ILE A 109 -1.47 10.45 -8.01
N PHE A 110 -1.25 9.13 -8.02
CA PHE A 110 -0.77 8.40 -6.85
C PHE A 110 0.52 9.00 -6.28
N LEU A 111 1.50 9.33 -7.12
CA LEU A 111 2.74 9.98 -6.66
C LEU A 111 2.50 11.31 -5.95
N ILE A 112 1.57 12.13 -6.44
CA ILE A 112 1.24 13.41 -5.81
C ILE A 112 0.62 13.18 -4.42
N GLU A 113 -0.30 12.23 -4.31
CA GLU A 113 -0.92 11.85 -3.04
C GLU A 113 0.11 11.27 -2.05
N TYR A 114 0.97 10.37 -2.53
CA TYR A 114 2.05 9.76 -1.77
C TYR A 114 3.02 10.82 -1.21
N LEU A 115 3.48 11.73 -2.06
CA LEU A 115 4.37 12.81 -1.64
C LEU A 115 3.67 13.78 -0.68
N SER A 116 2.40 14.10 -0.92
CA SER A 116 1.61 14.93 -0.01
C SER A 116 1.54 14.28 1.38
N ASN A 117 1.20 12.99 1.45
CA ASN A 117 1.14 12.24 2.70
C ASN A 117 2.50 12.13 3.39
N LEU A 118 3.59 12.04 2.63
CA LEU A 118 4.95 12.00 3.19
C LEU A 118 5.37 13.34 3.82
N ILE A 119 4.92 14.47 3.26
CA ILE A 119 5.27 15.82 3.74
C ILE A 119 4.36 16.25 4.89
N THR A 120 3.11 15.79 4.92
CA THR A 120 2.13 16.13 5.96
C THR A 120 2.01 15.12 7.09
N GLY A 121 2.63 13.94 6.94
CA GLY A 121 2.80 12.94 8.00
C GLY A 121 3.82 13.35 9.03
#